data_AF-A0A453RNT0-F1
#
_entry.id   AF-A0A453RNT0-F1
#
_cell.length_a   1.000
_cell.length_b   1.000
_cell.length_c   1.000
_cell.angle_alpha   90.00
_cell.angle_beta   90.00
_cell.angle_gamma   90.00
#
_symmetry.space_group_name_H-M   'P 1'
#
loop_
_entity.id
_entity.type
_entity.pdbx_description
1 polymer ?
#
loop_
_entity_poly.entity_id
_entity_poly.type
_entity_poly.pdbx_seq_one_letter_code
_entity_poly.pdbx_strand_id
1 'polypeptide(L)'
;PDPNSHRLSPETVSVELSMGGDYYHACCGDPDPDHKPEGPQVPYIGNKEPLSALAAEFQSGSPILQEKIKLLGEQYDALRRTRGDGNCFYRSFMFSYLEHILETQDRAEVERILKNIEQCKMTLSGLGYIEFTFEDFFSMFIEELQNVLQGHETSIG
;
A
#
# COMPACT_ATOMS: atom_id res chain seq x y z
N PRO A 1 -13.85 55.13 -38.87
CA PRO A 1 -13.36 53.79 -39.25
C PRO A 1 -11.85 53.69 -39.00
N ASP A 2 -11.49 52.97 -37.93
CA ASP A 2 -10.13 52.60 -37.55
C ASP A 2 -10.11 51.06 -37.40
N PRO A 3 -9.26 50.30 -38.11
CA PRO A 3 -9.49 48.87 -38.35
C PRO A 3 -8.74 47.94 -37.38
N ASN A 4 -8.61 48.27 -36.10
CA ASN A 4 -8.00 47.39 -35.10
C ASN A 4 -8.78 47.32 -33.78
N SER A 5 -10.06 46.96 -33.88
CA SER A 5 -10.91 46.60 -32.75
C SER A 5 -11.15 45.09 -32.68
N HIS A 6 -10.12 44.30 -32.35
CA HIS A 6 -10.31 42.93 -31.87
C HIS A 6 -9.24 42.59 -30.82
N ARG A 7 -9.41 43.10 -29.61
CA ARG A 7 -8.76 42.53 -28.42
C ARG A 7 -9.57 41.29 -28.04
N LEU A 8 -9.10 40.10 -28.43
CA LEU A 8 -9.70 38.84 -27.99
C LEU A 8 -9.62 38.76 -26.45
N SER A 9 -10.76 38.45 -25.83
CA SER A 9 -10.84 37.97 -24.46
C SER A 9 -10.00 36.69 -24.33
N PRO A 10 -9.30 36.44 -23.21
CA PRO A 10 -8.78 35.10 -22.96
C PRO A 10 -10.00 34.18 -22.79
N GLU A 11 -10.12 33.17 -23.65
CA GLU A 11 -11.07 32.09 -23.43
C GLU A 11 -10.65 31.36 -22.15
N THR A 12 -11.53 31.38 -21.15
CA THR A 12 -11.42 30.48 -20.00
C THR A 12 -11.58 29.05 -20.51
N VAL A 13 -10.49 28.32 -20.61
CA VAL A 13 -10.51 26.88 -20.84
C VAL A 13 -11.03 26.23 -19.55
N SER A 14 -12.30 25.85 -19.56
CA SER A 14 -12.84 24.92 -18.57
C SER A 14 -12.21 23.56 -18.82
N VAL A 15 -11.24 23.17 -17.98
CA VAL A 15 -10.74 21.80 -17.97
C VAL A 15 -11.78 20.97 -17.23
N GLU A 16 -12.70 20.34 -17.96
CA GLU A 16 -13.49 19.24 -17.39
C GLU A 16 -12.52 18.09 -17.07
N LEU A 17 -12.25 17.90 -15.78
CA LEU A 17 -11.59 16.69 -15.28
C LEU A 17 -12.54 15.50 -15.42
N SER A 18 -12.75 15.02 -16.65
CA SER A 18 -13.31 13.69 -16.90
C SER A 18 -12.20 12.65 -16.72
N MET A 19 -11.75 12.50 -15.48
CA MET A 19 -10.79 11.49 -15.06
C MET A 19 -11.42 10.70 -13.93
N GLY A 20 -12.33 9.78 -14.24
CA GLY A 20 -12.95 8.98 -13.18
C GLY A 20 -13.82 7.80 -13.58
N GLY A 21 -14.48 7.80 -14.74
CA GLY A 21 -15.31 6.67 -15.18
C GLY A 21 -14.56 5.73 -16.12
N ASP A 22 -14.15 6.28 -17.26
CA ASP A 22 -13.73 5.49 -18.40
C ASP A 22 -12.33 4.87 -18.22
N TYR A 23 -11.46 5.51 -17.44
CA TYR A 23 -10.11 5.02 -17.15
C TYR A 23 -10.13 3.75 -16.28
N TYR A 24 -10.95 3.72 -15.23
CA TYR A 24 -11.08 2.54 -14.37
C TYR A 24 -11.75 1.38 -15.11
N HIS A 25 -12.76 1.66 -15.93
CA HIS A 25 -13.43 0.64 -16.72
C HIS A 25 -12.52 0.04 -17.80
N ALA A 26 -11.70 0.85 -18.46
CA ALA A 26 -10.73 0.40 -19.46
C ALA A 26 -9.58 -0.45 -18.86
N CYS A 27 -9.19 -0.18 -17.61
CA CYS A 27 -8.11 -0.91 -16.93
C CYS A 27 -8.58 -2.19 -16.21
N CYS A 28 -9.78 -2.18 -15.64
CA CYS A 28 -10.23 -3.23 -14.71
C CYS A 28 -11.42 -4.06 -15.23
N GLY A 29 -12.01 -3.68 -16.37
CA GLY A 29 -13.26 -4.28 -16.85
C GLY A 29 -14.44 -3.96 -15.92
N ASP A 30 -15.63 -4.45 -16.28
CA ASP A 30 -16.75 -4.46 -15.33
C ASP A 30 -16.48 -5.51 -14.26
N PRO A 31 -16.71 -5.22 -12.97
CA PRO A 31 -16.65 -6.24 -11.93
C PRO A 31 -17.68 -7.34 -12.25
N ASP A 32 -17.19 -8.53 -12.58
CA ASP A 32 -18.05 -9.70 -12.80
C ASP A 32 -18.74 -10.04 -11.46
N PRO A 33 -20.07 -9.86 -11.35
CA PRO A 33 -20.80 -10.06 -10.11
C PRO A 33 -20.79 -11.54 -9.67
N ASP A 34 -20.43 -12.46 -10.57
CA ASP A 34 -20.32 -13.89 -10.32
C ASP A 34 -18.88 -14.38 -10.14
N HIS A 35 -17.88 -13.47 -10.14
CA HIS A 35 -16.49 -13.81 -9.88
C HIS A 35 -16.30 -14.23 -8.41
N LYS A 36 -16.50 -15.52 -8.13
CA LYS A 36 -16.01 -16.16 -6.93
C LYS A 36 -14.53 -16.44 -7.14
N PRO A 37 -13.62 -16.02 -6.24
CA PRO A 37 -12.24 -16.41 -6.33
C PRO A 37 -12.17 -17.95 -6.24
N GLU A 38 -11.89 -18.60 -7.37
CA GLU A 38 -11.71 -20.04 -7.44
C GLU A 38 -10.37 -20.39 -6.79
N GLY A 39 -10.40 -20.89 -5.55
CA GLY A 39 -9.23 -21.41 -4.87
C GLY A 39 -9.30 -21.33 -3.35
N PRO A 40 -8.37 -21.98 -2.63
CA PRO A 40 -8.24 -21.83 -1.19
C PRO A 40 -8.04 -20.34 -0.84
N GLN A 41 -8.80 -19.84 0.14
CA GLN A 41 -8.67 -18.48 0.65
C GLN A 41 -7.35 -18.33 1.41
N VAL A 42 -6.25 -18.09 0.69
CA VAL A 42 -4.94 -17.79 1.29
C VAL A 42 -5.10 -16.53 2.15
N PRO A 43 -4.64 -16.48 3.41
CA PRO A 43 -4.77 -15.29 4.24
C PRO A 43 -4.06 -14.09 3.60
N TYR A 44 -4.50 -12.87 3.91
CA TYR A 44 -3.87 -11.65 3.40
C TYR A 44 -2.38 -11.55 3.76
N ILE A 45 -2.07 -11.87 5.03
CA ILE A 45 -0.73 -12.06 5.58
C ILE A 45 -0.70 -13.42 6.29
N GLY A 46 0.27 -14.26 5.95
CA GLY A 46 0.48 -15.56 6.58
C GLY A 46 1.25 -15.46 7.89
N ASN A 47 1.27 -16.58 8.61
CA ASN A 47 2.12 -16.74 9.79
C ASN A 47 3.60 -16.66 9.42
N LYS A 48 4.44 -16.27 10.39
CA LYS A 48 5.90 -16.32 10.25
C LYS A 48 6.32 -17.79 10.17
N GLU A 49 6.94 -18.18 9.06
CA GLU A 49 7.39 -19.54 8.81
C GLU A 49 8.90 -19.59 8.56
N PRO A 50 9.58 -20.68 8.93
CA PRO A 50 11.01 -20.83 8.65
C PRO A 50 11.26 -20.98 7.14
N LEU A 51 12.43 -20.56 6.66
CA LEU A 51 12.84 -20.73 5.26
C LEU A 51 12.86 -22.19 4.79
N SER A 52 12.95 -23.16 5.71
CA SER A 52 12.82 -24.58 5.40
C SER A 52 11.45 -24.96 4.82
N ALA A 53 10.39 -24.22 5.16
CA ALA A 53 9.06 -24.41 4.56
C ALA A 53 9.10 -24.10 3.04
N LEU A 54 9.79 -23.01 2.67
CA LEU A 54 10.01 -22.65 1.27
C LEU A 54 10.89 -23.69 0.56
N ALA A 55 11.95 -24.17 1.22
CA ALA A 55 12.81 -25.21 0.64
C ALA A 55 12.03 -26.51 0.35
N ALA A 56 11.14 -26.92 1.26
CA ALA A 56 10.29 -28.10 1.11
C ALA A 56 9.28 -27.94 -0.05
N GLU A 57 8.66 -26.77 -0.19
CA GLU A 57 7.74 -26.48 -1.31
C GLU A 57 8.42 -26.64 -2.67
N PHE A 58 9.68 -26.20 -2.76
CA PHE A 58 10.43 -26.24 -4.01
C PHE A 58 11.34 -27.47 -4.14
N GLN A 59 11.18 -28.52 -3.33
CA GLN A 59 12.10 -29.67 -3.30
C GLN A 59 12.32 -30.31 -4.68
N SER A 60 11.29 -30.35 -5.52
CA SER A 60 11.34 -30.86 -6.90
C SER A 60 11.72 -29.81 -7.95
N GLY A 61 12.07 -28.60 -7.51
CA GLY A 61 12.47 -27.47 -8.35
C GLY A 61 13.89 -27.59 -8.89
N SER A 62 14.27 -26.65 -9.75
CA SER A 62 15.62 -26.66 -10.35
C SER A 62 16.74 -26.53 -9.29
N PRO A 63 17.92 -27.11 -9.52
CA PRO A 63 19.07 -26.97 -8.62
C PRO A 63 19.44 -25.51 -8.32
N ILE A 64 19.25 -24.61 -9.30
CA ILE A 64 19.51 -23.18 -9.17
C ILE A 64 18.56 -22.53 -8.15
N LEU A 65 17.28 -22.90 -8.18
CA LEU A 65 16.28 -22.39 -7.24
C LEU A 65 16.56 -22.87 -5.81
N GLN A 66 16.97 -24.14 -5.67
CA GLN A 66 17.38 -24.71 -4.38
C GLN A 66 18.57 -23.97 -3.79
N GLU A 67 19.61 -23.69 -4.58
CA GLU A 67 20.77 -22.93 -4.10
C GLU A 67 20.39 -21.49 -3.70
N LYS A 68 19.48 -20.83 -4.44
CA LYS A 68 18.97 -19.50 -4.07
C LYS A 68 18.23 -19.53 -2.73
N ILE A 69 17.37 -20.53 -2.49
CA ILE A 69 16.64 -20.66 -1.22
C ILE A 69 17.61 -20.91 -0.07
N LYS A 70 18.65 -21.72 -0.28
CA LYS A 70 19.70 -21.95 0.71
C LYS A 70 20.43 -20.65 1.06
N LEU A 71 20.86 -19.87 0.06
CA LEU A 71 21.52 -18.57 0.29
C LEU A 71 20.62 -17.58 1.03
N LEU A 72 19.31 -17.59 0.76
CA LEU A 72 18.35 -16.78 1.53
C LEU A 72 18.30 -17.19 3.00
N GLY A 73 18.37 -18.50 3.29
CA GLY A 73 18.39 -19.01 4.66
C GLY A 73 19.65 -18.64 5.46
N GLU A 74 20.72 -18.18 4.81
CA GLU A 74 21.92 -17.66 5.49
C GLU A 74 21.72 -16.21 5.98
N GLN A 75 20.75 -15.48 5.40
CA GLN A 75 20.51 -14.07 5.69
C GLN A 75 19.20 -13.79 6.41
N TYR A 76 18.21 -14.68 6.27
CA TYR A 76 16.86 -14.48 6.78
C TYR A 76 16.41 -15.67 7.62
N ASP A 77 15.95 -15.40 8.83
CA ASP A 77 15.50 -16.43 9.77
C ASP A 77 14.12 -17.02 9.41
N ALA A 78 13.26 -16.18 8.83
CA ALA A 78 11.87 -16.53 8.54
C ALA A 78 11.30 -15.68 7.40
N LEU A 79 10.14 -16.10 6.90
CA LEU A 79 9.37 -15.37 5.90
C LEU A 79 7.89 -15.33 6.31
N ARG A 80 7.13 -14.40 5.75
CA ARG A 80 5.65 -14.39 5.79
C ARG A 80 5.12 -14.36 4.36
N ARG A 81 4.17 -15.24 4.05
CA ARG A 81 3.50 -15.23 2.74
C ARG A 81 2.46 -14.11 2.70
N THR A 82 2.26 -13.51 1.54
CA THR A 82 1.18 -12.54 1.31
C THR A 82 0.33 -12.96 0.13
N ARG A 83 -0.98 -12.75 0.21
CA ARG A 83 -1.91 -13.03 -0.89
C ARG A 83 -1.50 -12.24 -2.15
N GLY A 84 -1.35 -12.94 -3.28
CA GLY A 84 -1.04 -12.37 -4.59
C GLY A 84 -2.29 -11.86 -5.32
N ASP A 85 -2.80 -10.70 -4.91
CA ASP A 85 -4.03 -10.08 -5.45
C ASP A 85 -3.77 -8.67 -6.04
N GLY A 86 -2.53 -8.39 -6.45
CA GLY A 86 -2.09 -7.07 -6.92
C GLY A 86 -1.74 -6.08 -5.80
N ASN A 87 -2.17 -6.32 -4.56
CA ASN A 87 -1.86 -5.46 -3.40
C ASN A 87 -0.72 -6.02 -2.52
N CYS A 88 -0.10 -7.14 -2.92
CA CYS A 88 0.90 -7.84 -2.11
C CYS A 88 2.10 -6.98 -1.70
N PHE A 89 2.57 -6.09 -2.57
CA PHE A 89 3.68 -5.18 -2.25
C PHE A 89 3.32 -4.23 -1.10
N TYR A 90 2.24 -3.45 -1.25
CA TYR A 90 1.79 -2.49 -0.23
C TYR A 90 1.51 -3.17 1.10
N ARG A 91 0.91 -4.37 1.05
CA ARG A 91 0.60 -5.15 2.24
C ARG A 91 1.85 -5.65 2.96
N SER A 92 2.81 -6.20 2.20
CA SER A 92 4.07 -6.69 2.75
C SER A 92 4.86 -5.55 3.38
N PHE A 93 4.97 -4.42 2.66
CA PHE A 93 5.65 -3.24 3.14
C PHE A 93 5.04 -2.73 4.44
N MET A 94 3.72 -2.44 4.42
CA MET A 94 3.04 -1.85 5.58
C MET A 94 3.08 -2.76 6.81
N PHE A 95 2.88 -4.07 6.62
CA PHE A 95 2.97 -5.03 7.72
C PHE A 95 4.38 -5.04 8.32
N SER A 96 5.43 -5.19 7.51
CA SER A 96 6.81 -5.21 8.04
C SER A 96 7.21 -3.88 8.69
N TYR A 97 6.70 -2.77 8.17
CA TYR A 97 6.97 -1.44 8.69
C TYR A 97 6.33 -1.23 10.07
N LEU A 98 5.07 -1.63 10.23
CA LEU A 98 4.37 -1.58 11.51
C LEU A 98 4.93 -2.62 12.52
N GLU A 99 5.29 -3.82 12.06
CA GLU A 99 5.96 -4.85 12.88
C GLU A 99 7.31 -4.31 13.40
N HIS A 100 8.08 -3.62 12.56
CA HIS A 100 9.34 -2.98 12.97
C HIS A 100 9.13 -1.91 14.04
N ILE A 101 8.15 -1.02 13.89
CA ILE A 101 7.83 -0.01 14.91
C ILE A 101 7.34 -0.66 16.20
N LEU A 102 6.52 -1.71 16.11
CA LEU A 102 6.07 -2.47 17.28
C LEU A 102 7.25 -3.08 18.05
N GLU A 103 8.20 -3.70 17.35
CA GLU A 103 9.36 -4.36 17.96
C GLU A 103 10.37 -3.36 18.53
N THR A 104 10.61 -2.25 17.83
CA THR A 104 11.64 -1.26 18.20
C THR A 104 11.14 -0.12 19.07
N GLN A 105 9.81 0.10 19.10
CA GLN A 105 9.17 1.25 19.70
C GLN A 105 9.75 2.59 19.21
N ASP A 106 10.05 2.69 17.91
CA ASP A 106 10.67 3.87 17.30
C ASP A 106 9.70 5.06 17.21
N ARG A 107 9.64 5.84 18.30
CA ARG A 107 8.82 7.06 18.39
C ARG A 107 9.28 8.16 17.44
N ALA A 108 10.58 8.24 17.15
CA ALA A 108 11.12 9.25 16.26
C ALA A 108 10.65 9.01 14.82
N GLU A 109 10.60 7.75 14.40
CA GLU A 109 10.08 7.37 13.09
C GLU A 109 8.58 7.64 12.97
N VAL A 110 7.80 7.34 14.01
CA VAL A 110 6.36 7.69 14.03
C VAL A 110 6.15 9.20 13.92
N GLU A 111 6.88 10.01 14.69
CA GLU A 111 6.81 11.47 14.57
C GLU A 111 7.17 11.96 13.17
N ARG A 112 8.18 11.34 12.52
CA ARG A 112 8.57 11.66 11.15
C ARG A 112 7.45 11.34 10.16
N ILE A 113 6.80 10.19 10.27
CA ILE A 113 5.69 9.82 9.39
C ILE A 113 4.46 10.69 9.62
N LEU A 114 4.12 11.06 10.85
CA LEU A 114 2.99 11.98 11.11
C LEU A 114 3.19 13.32 10.39
N LYS A 115 4.41 13.86 10.39
CA LYS A 115 4.74 15.07 9.62
C LYS A 115 4.61 14.86 8.11
N ASN A 116 5.04 13.70 7.60
CA ASN A 116 4.90 13.38 6.18
C ASN A 116 3.44 13.21 5.76
N ILE A 117 2.59 12.63 6.62
CA ILE A 117 1.15 12.50 6.40
C ILE A 117 0.53 13.89 6.26
N GLU A 118 0.83 14.81 7.17
CA GLU A 118 0.31 16.18 7.11
C GLU A 118 0.75 16.88 5.82
N GLN A 119 2.03 16.75 5.46
CA GLN A 119 2.53 17.31 4.20
C GLN A 119 1.84 16.69 2.98
N CYS A 120 1.55 15.38 3.00
CA CYS A 120 0.84 14.69 1.94
C CYS A 120 -0.60 15.19 1.80
N LYS A 121 -1.32 15.36 2.92
CA LYS A 121 -2.67 15.95 2.95
C LYS A 121 -2.67 17.34 2.30
N MET A 122 -1.74 18.21 2.70
CA MET A 122 -1.60 19.55 2.11
C MET A 122 -1.33 19.48 0.60
N THR A 123 -0.48 18.54 0.16
CA THR A 123 -0.18 18.35 -1.27
C THR A 123 -1.41 17.88 -2.04
N LEU A 124 -2.16 16.90 -1.53
CA LEU A 124 -3.38 16.42 -2.18
C LEU A 124 -4.43 17.52 -2.31
N SER A 125 -4.68 18.28 -1.24
CA SER A 125 -5.58 19.43 -1.27
C SER A 125 -5.11 20.50 -2.25
N GLY A 126 -3.81 20.78 -2.30
CA GLY A 126 -3.21 21.73 -3.25
C GLY A 126 -3.32 21.30 -4.72
N LEU A 127 -3.41 19.99 -4.98
CA LEU A 127 -3.66 19.42 -6.31
C LEU A 127 -5.15 19.39 -6.67
N GLY A 128 -6.04 19.83 -5.77
CA GLY A 128 -7.49 19.89 -6.02
C GLY A 128 -8.25 18.61 -5.63
N TYR A 129 -7.62 17.66 -4.93
CA TYR A 129 -8.36 16.55 -4.32
C TYR A 129 -9.21 17.07 -3.16
N ILE A 130 -10.42 16.52 -3.00
CA ILE A 130 -11.34 16.93 -1.94
C ILE A 130 -11.04 16.12 -0.68
N GLU A 131 -10.82 16.80 0.44
CA GLU A 131 -10.32 16.20 1.71
C GLU A 131 -11.10 14.96 2.17
N PHE A 132 -12.43 14.99 2.10
CA PHE A 132 -13.29 13.87 2.51
C PHE A 132 -13.01 12.56 1.74
N THR A 133 -12.37 12.63 0.56
CA THR A 133 -12.06 11.46 -0.26
C THR A 133 -10.87 10.66 0.25
N PHE A 134 -10.04 11.24 1.13
CA PHE A 134 -8.82 10.60 1.63
C PHE A 134 -8.60 10.68 3.14
N GLU A 135 -9.32 11.54 3.85
CA GLU A 135 -9.11 11.77 5.28
C GLU A 135 -9.24 10.51 6.14
N ASP A 136 -10.18 9.63 5.79
CA ASP A 136 -10.42 8.37 6.51
C ASP A 136 -9.23 7.41 6.39
N PHE A 137 -8.60 7.32 5.21
CA PHE A 137 -7.44 6.45 5.01
C PHE A 137 -6.24 6.89 5.85
N PHE A 138 -6.00 8.20 5.95
CA PHE A 138 -4.94 8.72 6.81
C PHE A 138 -5.28 8.54 8.28
N SER A 139 -6.52 8.78 8.68
CA SER A 139 -6.96 8.62 10.07
C SER A 139 -6.77 7.18 10.54
N MET A 140 -7.18 6.20 9.71
CA MET A 140 -6.94 4.78 9.96
C MET A 140 -5.45 4.46 10.11
N PHE A 141 -4.58 4.99 9.22
CA PHE A 141 -3.14 4.73 9.33
C PHE A 141 -2.51 5.36 10.59
N ILE A 142 -2.94 6.56 10.97
CA ILE A 142 -2.49 7.23 12.20
C ILE A 142 -2.88 6.41 13.43
N GLU A 143 -4.10 5.87 13.46
CA GLU A 143 -4.57 5.00 14.55
C GLU A 143 -3.69 3.76 14.67
N GLU A 144 -3.39 3.08 13.56
CA GLU A 144 -2.50 1.90 13.56
C GLU A 144 -1.10 2.23 14.10
N LEU A 145 -0.52 3.37 13.70
CA LEU A 145 0.78 3.84 14.21
C LEU A 145 0.74 4.08 15.74
N GLN A 146 -0.36 4.61 16.25
CA GLN A 146 -0.54 4.82 17.68
C GLN A 146 -0.72 3.51 18.44
N ASN A 147 -1.47 2.56 17.87
CA ASN A 147 -1.71 1.25 18.47
C ASN A 147 -0.40 0.46 18.62
N VAL A 148 0.46 0.45 17.60
CA VAL A 148 1.75 -0.27 17.68
C VAL A 148 2.74 0.35 18.68
N LEU A 149 2.67 1.67 18.93
CA LEU A 149 3.47 2.32 19.98
C LEU A 149 2.92 2.12 21.41
N GLN A 150 1.63 1.83 21.54
CA GLN A 150 0.99 1.57 22.84
C GLN A 150 1.05 0.08 23.21
N GLY A 151 1.20 -0.80 22.21
CA GLY A 151 1.19 -2.26 22.34
C GLY A 151 2.26 -2.87 23.24
N HIS A 152 3.16 -2.08 23.84
CA HIS A 152 4.10 -2.57 24.85
C HIS A 152 3.61 -2.41 26.30
N GLU A 153 2.55 -1.63 26.57
CA GLU A 153 1.98 -1.48 27.92
C GLU A 153 0.95 -2.55 28.28
N THR A 154 0.47 -3.33 27.29
CA THR A 154 -0.44 -4.46 27.50
C THR A 154 0.28 -5.80 27.41
N SER A 155 1.40 -5.95 28.13
CA SER A 155 1.83 -7.28 28.55
C SER A 155 0.88 -7.75 29.66
N ILE A 156 -0.24 -8.36 29.25
CA ILE A 156 -1.11 -9.14 30.12
C ILE A 156 -0.28 -10.33 30.63
N GLY A 157 -0.32 -10.57 31.95
CA GLY A 157 0.29 -11.75 32.58
C GLY A 157 -0.39 -13.07 32.23
#